data_AF-A0A2E7FKY5-F1
#
_entry.id   AF-A0A2E7FKY5-F1
#
_cell.length_a   1.000
_cell.length_b   1.000
_cell.length_c   1.000
_cell.angle_alpha   90.00
_cell.angle_beta   90.00
_cell.angle_gamma   90.00
#
_symmetry.space_group_name_H-M   'P 1'
#
loop_
_entity.id
_entity.type
_entity.pdbx_description
1 polymer ?
#
loop_
_entity_poly.entity_id
_entity_poly.type
_entity_poly.pdbx_seq_one_letter_code
_entity_poly.pdbx_strand_id
1 'polypeptide(L)'
;MFRQSVTFLAFSVGLGLGCTDTFSNDLPWTRHTIDNSSLGADGVKLGHLNNDGLIDLTVGWEEGGLTRVYLHPGEEAVTEIWPSTKIGATRSAEDATFADINRDDILDVVSSCEGNEQALYLHFAPNESDILKGEKWTQRPLPGSVGMTRWMFVTPTEINFDDQSERLLIAGSKNPNGVIGFWKIPKYPEDPSSDWNWHPLSKAGWIMSIIPKDMDGDQDIDIFFTDRKGDTRGAYWMENPGSIDRQWDKHLIGGSNEELLFSDLKDLDSDGLEDLVATAKENRLLWWRRLDRSGKSWELEEVEYPKFSARAKAVAIGDIDGDGLPDLVANCESADPPLQGVFWLRQSKNKPLKQWKATGISGPEGVKFDRIELVDLDLDGDLDILTCEEHHVVGGERMGLGVIWYENPF
;
A
#
# COMPACT_ATOMS: atom_id res chain seq x y z
N MET A 1 -8.43 -67.06 42.94
CA MET A 1 -7.17 -66.58 42.32
C MET A 1 -7.44 -65.15 41.86
N PHE A 2 -7.27 -64.20 42.78
CA PHE A 2 -7.66 -62.79 42.61
C PHE A 2 -6.52 -62.00 41.95
N ARG A 3 -6.82 -61.28 40.87
CA ARG A 3 -5.90 -60.33 40.22
C ARG A 3 -5.87 -59.03 41.04
N GLN A 4 -4.68 -58.61 41.46
CA GLN A 4 -4.41 -57.29 42.00
C GLN A 4 -4.19 -56.30 40.83
N SER A 5 -4.91 -55.18 40.85
CA SER A 5 -4.61 -53.99 40.05
C SER A 5 -3.94 -52.97 40.98
N VAL A 6 -2.77 -52.46 40.58
CA VAL A 6 -2.03 -51.41 41.28
C VAL A 6 -2.43 -50.06 40.69
N THR A 7 -2.96 -49.17 41.54
CA THR A 7 -3.24 -47.76 41.19
C THR A 7 -2.05 -46.91 41.63
N PHE A 8 -1.39 -46.23 40.70
CA PHE A 8 -0.42 -45.18 41.01
C PHE A 8 -1.15 -43.83 41.09
N LEU A 9 -1.14 -43.21 42.26
CA LEU A 9 -1.45 -41.78 42.44
C LEU A 9 -0.16 -40.99 42.22
N ALA A 10 -0.12 -40.13 41.20
CA ALA A 10 0.91 -39.12 41.06
C ALA A 10 0.36 -37.77 41.56
N PHE A 11 0.94 -37.26 42.65
CA PHE A 11 0.78 -35.87 43.07
C PHE A 11 1.80 -35.02 42.30
N SER A 12 1.33 -34.09 41.46
CA SER A 12 2.19 -33.01 40.95
C SER A 12 2.02 -31.78 41.83
N VAL A 13 3.14 -31.33 42.39
CA VAL A 13 3.28 -30.08 43.13
C VAL A 13 3.39 -28.95 42.11
N GLY A 14 2.43 -28.03 42.13
CA GLY A 14 2.46 -26.81 41.32
C GLY A 14 3.51 -25.83 41.85
N LEU A 15 4.51 -25.53 41.04
CA LEU A 15 5.38 -24.37 41.19
C LEU A 15 4.99 -23.37 40.08
N GLY A 16 4.34 -22.29 40.49
CA GLY A 16 4.05 -21.17 39.63
C GLY A 16 5.34 -20.43 39.26
N LEU A 17 5.60 -20.33 37.97
CA LEU A 17 6.60 -19.46 37.37
C LEU A 17 6.03 -18.95 36.05
N GLY A 18 5.94 -17.62 35.95
CA GLY A 18 5.92 -16.85 34.70
C GLY A 18 4.77 -17.12 33.74
N CYS A 19 3.85 -16.16 33.64
CA CYS A 19 3.08 -15.96 32.42
C CYS A 19 4.08 -15.65 31.30
N THR A 20 4.54 -16.67 30.58
CA THR A 20 5.09 -16.49 29.24
C THR A 20 3.88 -16.25 28.36
N ASP A 21 3.80 -15.07 27.75
CA ASP A 21 2.87 -14.81 26.64
C ASP A 21 3.15 -15.89 25.59
N THR A 22 2.31 -16.92 25.62
CA THR A 22 2.33 -18.01 24.68
C THR A 22 2.00 -17.40 23.33
N PHE A 23 2.89 -17.59 22.34
CA PHE A 23 2.54 -17.53 20.93
C PHE A 23 1.11 -18.04 20.77
N SER A 24 0.18 -17.23 20.21
CA SER A 24 -1.04 -17.86 19.72
C SER A 24 -0.56 -18.88 18.69
N ASN A 25 -0.90 -20.15 18.91
CA ASN A 25 -0.73 -21.24 17.95
C ASN A 25 -1.71 -21.04 16.77
N ASP A 26 -1.91 -19.82 16.33
CA ASP A 26 -2.70 -19.53 15.15
C ASP A 26 -1.78 -19.90 13.98
N LEU A 27 -2.20 -20.90 13.19
CA LEU A 27 -1.47 -21.28 11.99
C LEU A 27 -1.43 -20.04 11.06
N PRO A 28 -0.31 -19.79 10.36
CA PRO A 28 -0.26 -18.79 9.31
C PRO A 28 -1.41 -19.00 8.32
N TRP A 29 -1.91 -17.90 7.76
CA TRP A 29 -2.86 -17.98 6.67
C TRP A 29 -2.22 -18.66 5.46
N THR A 30 -3.05 -19.28 4.61
CA THR A 30 -2.55 -19.92 3.39
C THR A 30 -2.00 -18.82 2.48
N ARG A 31 -0.73 -18.93 2.09
CA ARG A 31 -0.09 -17.98 1.17
C ARG A 31 -0.13 -18.54 -0.24
N HIS A 32 -0.59 -17.73 -1.18
CA HIS A 32 -0.54 -18.01 -2.61
C HIS A 32 0.44 -17.07 -3.30
N THR A 33 1.01 -17.51 -4.43
CA THR A 33 1.99 -16.74 -5.20
C THR A 33 1.42 -16.37 -6.54
N ILE A 34 1.33 -15.07 -6.81
CA ILE A 34 0.91 -14.52 -8.10
C ILE A 34 2.09 -14.52 -9.06
N ASP A 35 3.28 -14.09 -8.61
CA ASP A 35 4.52 -14.07 -9.40
C ASP A 35 5.75 -13.95 -8.51
N ASN A 36 6.71 -14.85 -8.68
CA ASN A 36 8.03 -14.84 -8.02
C ASN A 36 9.19 -14.92 -9.03
N SER A 37 8.94 -14.59 -10.29
CA SER A 37 9.91 -14.77 -11.38
C SER A 37 10.91 -13.62 -11.53
N SER A 38 10.84 -12.60 -10.67
CA SER A 38 11.75 -11.45 -10.66
C SER A 38 12.08 -11.02 -9.22
N LEU A 39 12.76 -9.88 -9.04
CA LEU A 39 13.24 -9.41 -7.72
C LEU A 39 12.83 -7.95 -7.47
N GLY A 40 12.58 -7.64 -6.20
CA GLY A 40 12.23 -6.30 -5.73
C GLY A 40 10.82 -5.90 -6.16
N ALA A 41 9.82 -6.76 -5.99
CA ALA A 41 8.43 -6.37 -6.19
C ALA A 41 8.08 -5.24 -5.21
N ASP A 42 7.62 -4.12 -5.75
CA ASP A 42 7.32 -2.90 -5.01
C ASP A 42 6.05 -2.24 -5.57
N GLY A 43 5.19 -1.76 -4.66
CA GLY A 43 3.98 -1.01 -4.99
C GLY A 43 2.96 -1.74 -5.86
N VAL A 44 2.38 -2.87 -5.40
CA VAL A 44 1.21 -3.48 -6.08
C VAL A 44 0.01 -2.52 -6.09
N LYS A 45 -0.63 -2.37 -7.26
CA LYS A 45 -1.83 -1.54 -7.48
C LYS A 45 -2.90 -2.35 -8.21
N LEU A 46 -4.15 -2.10 -7.82
CA LEU A 46 -5.35 -2.75 -8.35
C LEU A 46 -5.97 -1.94 -9.50
N GLY A 47 -6.59 -2.61 -10.48
CA GLY A 47 -7.40 -1.97 -11.52
C GLY A 47 -8.13 -2.99 -12.40
N HIS A 48 -9.14 -2.56 -13.15
CA HIS A 48 -9.84 -3.41 -14.14
C HIS A 48 -9.22 -3.21 -15.51
N LEU A 49 -8.10 -3.89 -15.80
CA LEU A 49 -7.28 -3.61 -16.98
C LEU A 49 -7.96 -4.04 -18.28
N ASN A 50 -8.68 -5.16 -18.27
CA ASN A 50 -9.39 -5.69 -19.44
C ASN A 50 -10.93 -5.55 -19.36
N ASN A 51 -11.46 -4.89 -18.33
CA ASN A 51 -12.90 -4.73 -18.07
C ASN A 51 -13.72 -6.04 -17.99
N ASP A 52 -13.11 -7.17 -17.59
CA ASP A 52 -13.82 -8.45 -17.43
C ASP A 52 -14.62 -8.57 -16.11
N GLY A 53 -14.51 -7.54 -15.25
CA GLY A 53 -15.16 -7.48 -13.94
C GLY A 53 -14.34 -8.07 -12.81
N LEU A 54 -13.16 -8.62 -13.10
CA LEU A 54 -12.18 -9.09 -12.12
C LEU A 54 -11.11 -8.03 -11.89
N ILE A 55 -10.43 -8.12 -10.73
CA ILE A 55 -9.39 -7.16 -10.37
C ILE A 55 -8.02 -7.61 -10.88
N ASP A 56 -7.41 -6.79 -11.71
CA ASP A 56 -6.08 -6.98 -12.28
C ASP A 56 -5.04 -6.18 -11.49
N LEU A 57 -3.77 -6.52 -11.70
CA LEU A 57 -2.66 -5.93 -10.94
C LEU A 57 -1.63 -5.28 -11.85
N THR A 58 -0.97 -4.23 -11.34
CA THR A 58 0.32 -3.77 -11.86
C THR A 58 1.33 -3.62 -10.72
N VAL A 59 2.60 -3.92 -11.02
CA VAL A 59 3.69 -3.95 -10.05
C VAL A 59 4.99 -3.46 -10.69
N GLY A 60 5.72 -2.62 -9.96
CA GLY A 60 7.11 -2.27 -10.27
C GLY A 60 8.04 -3.33 -9.68
N TRP A 61 9.00 -3.80 -10.47
CA TRP A 61 10.07 -4.70 -10.00
C TRP A 61 11.37 -3.91 -9.95
N GLU A 62 11.67 -3.29 -8.80
CA GLU A 62 12.76 -2.34 -8.58
C GLU A 62 14.10 -2.87 -9.12
N GLU A 63 14.48 -4.07 -8.67
CA GLU A 63 15.73 -4.73 -9.03
C GLU A 63 15.66 -5.51 -10.34
N GLY A 64 14.49 -6.05 -10.67
CA GLY A 64 14.19 -6.65 -11.96
C GLY A 64 14.29 -5.65 -13.11
N GLY A 65 14.14 -4.35 -12.80
CA GLY A 65 14.21 -3.24 -13.73
C GLY A 65 13.10 -3.26 -14.77
N LEU A 66 11.90 -3.62 -14.34
CA LEU A 66 10.74 -3.80 -15.21
C LEU A 66 9.43 -3.48 -14.47
N THR A 67 8.39 -3.19 -15.24
CA THR A 67 7.01 -3.08 -14.76
C THR A 67 6.18 -4.16 -15.45
N ARG A 68 5.27 -4.77 -14.70
CA ARG A 68 4.37 -5.81 -15.19
C ARG A 68 2.92 -5.45 -14.95
N VAL A 69 2.07 -6.05 -15.77
CA VAL A 69 0.64 -6.20 -15.52
C VAL A 69 0.30 -7.67 -15.39
N TYR A 70 -0.73 -7.98 -14.61
CA TYR A 70 -1.23 -9.30 -14.31
C TYR A 70 -2.73 -9.31 -14.54
N LEU A 71 -3.24 -10.30 -15.26
CA LEU A 71 -4.68 -10.50 -15.37
C LEU A 71 -5.15 -11.51 -14.33
N HIS A 72 -6.28 -11.22 -13.71
CA HIS A 72 -6.94 -12.19 -12.85
C HIS A 72 -7.26 -13.47 -13.64
N PRO A 73 -6.83 -14.66 -13.20
CA PRO A 73 -7.00 -15.89 -13.98
C PRO A 73 -8.41 -16.51 -13.87
N GLY A 74 -9.37 -15.79 -13.25
CA GLY A 74 -10.64 -16.32 -12.74
C GLY A 74 -10.51 -17.11 -11.42
N GLU A 75 -11.65 -17.30 -10.75
CA GLU A 75 -11.81 -17.98 -9.45
C GLU A 75 -11.12 -19.35 -9.39
N GLU A 76 -11.33 -20.22 -10.38
CA GLU A 76 -10.78 -21.59 -10.37
C GLU A 76 -9.25 -21.65 -10.38
N ALA A 77 -8.56 -20.59 -10.82
CA ALA A 77 -7.12 -20.54 -11.02
C ALA A 77 -6.44 -19.41 -10.24
N VAL A 78 -7.15 -18.73 -9.34
CA VAL A 78 -6.65 -17.56 -8.58
C VAL A 78 -5.42 -17.87 -7.71
N THR A 79 -5.29 -19.12 -7.28
CA THR A 79 -4.17 -19.63 -6.46
C THR A 79 -2.94 -20.04 -7.27
N GLU A 80 -3.05 -20.08 -8.61
CA GLU A 80 -1.95 -20.38 -9.52
C GLU A 80 -1.12 -19.13 -9.85
N ILE A 81 -0.02 -19.28 -10.59
CA ILE A 81 0.74 -18.13 -11.13
C ILE A 81 -0.14 -17.37 -12.14
N TRP A 82 -0.31 -16.06 -11.96
CA TRP A 82 -1.20 -15.27 -12.80
C TRP A 82 -0.61 -15.01 -14.20
N PRO A 83 -1.44 -15.02 -15.25
CA PRO A 83 -1.06 -14.54 -16.58
C PRO A 83 -0.52 -13.11 -16.50
N SER A 84 0.69 -12.88 -17.01
CA SER A 84 1.34 -11.59 -16.90
C SER A 84 2.20 -11.26 -18.11
N THR A 85 2.51 -9.97 -18.27
CA THR A 85 3.47 -9.52 -19.28
C THR A 85 4.29 -8.36 -18.79
N LYS A 86 5.54 -8.27 -19.26
CA LYS A 86 6.38 -7.10 -19.06
C LYS A 86 5.90 -5.99 -20.01
N ILE A 87 5.52 -4.85 -19.47
CA ILE A 87 5.04 -3.70 -20.26
C ILE A 87 6.12 -2.64 -20.50
N GLY A 88 7.18 -2.65 -19.69
CA GLY A 88 8.24 -1.66 -19.80
C GLY A 88 9.53 -2.03 -19.10
N ALA A 89 10.62 -1.39 -19.50
CA ALA A 89 11.91 -1.40 -18.81
C ALA A 89 12.01 -0.16 -17.91
N THR A 90 11.99 -0.39 -16.61
CA THR A 90 11.81 0.62 -15.57
C THR A 90 12.73 0.28 -14.40
N ARG A 91 13.97 0.74 -14.47
CA ARG A 91 14.98 0.45 -13.44
C ARG A 91 14.69 1.24 -12.17
N SER A 92 14.73 0.59 -11.02
CA SER A 92 14.41 1.20 -9.73
C SER A 92 13.00 1.79 -9.70
N ALA A 93 12.03 1.01 -10.17
CA ALA A 93 10.61 1.34 -10.05
C ALA A 93 10.15 1.10 -8.60
N GLU A 94 9.64 2.15 -7.95
CA GLU A 94 9.08 2.12 -6.57
C GLU A 94 7.55 1.98 -6.57
N ASP A 95 6.91 2.32 -7.69
CA ASP A 95 5.45 2.23 -7.83
C ASP A 95 5.07 2.09 -9.30
N ALA A 96 3.95 1.45 -9.56
CA ALA A 96 3.28 1.43 -10.84
C ALA A 96 1.77 1.48 -10.60
N THR A 97 1.04 2.35 -11.30
CA THR A 97 -0.40 2.55 -11.07
C THR A 97 -1.16 2.57 -12.38
N PHE A 98 -2.41 2.12 -12.33
CA PHE A 98 -3.30 2.16 -13.48
C PHE A 98 -3.96 3.52 -13.66
N ALA A 99 -4.16 3.93 -14.91
CA ALA A 99 -4.99 5.07 -15.29
C ALA A 99 -5.44 4.90 -16.74
N ASP A 100 -6.68 5.20 -17.07
CA ASP A 100 -7.06 5.40 -18.48
C ASP A 100 -6.53 6.76 -18.95
N ILE A 101 -5.28 6.86 -19.42
CA ILE A 101 -4.60 8.15 -19.66
C ILE A 101 -5.17 8.78 -20.93
N ASN A 102 -5.32 8.00 -22.01
CA ASN A 102 -5.73 8.45 -23.33
C ASN A 102 -7.26 8.43 -23.59
N ARG A 103 -8.08 7.94 -22.65
CA ARG A 103 -9.55 7.79 -22.79
C ARG A 103 -9.95 6.80 -23.87
N ASP A 104 -9.29 5.65 -23.92
CA ASP A 104 -9.65 4.55 -24.81
C ASP A 104 -10.40 3.40 -24.11
N ASP A 105 -10.81 3.62 -22.85
CA ASP A 105 -11.49 2.67 -21.96
C ASP A 105 -10.64 1.42 -21.59
N ILE A 106 -9.33 1.45 -21.87
CA ILE A 106 -8.36 0.44 -21.40
C ILE A 106 -7.38 1.12 -20.46
N LEU A 107 -7.09 0.51 -19.31
CA LEU A 107 -6.16 1.11 -18.35
C LEU A 107 -4.72 1.09 -18.89
N ASP A 108 -4.11 2.26 -18.97
CA ASP A 108 -2.67 2.44 -19.12
C ASP A 108 -1.97 2.31 -17.76
N VAL A 109 -0.64 2.33 -17.76
CA VAL A 109 0.16 2.33 -16.52
C VAL A 109 1.08 3.53 -16.46
N VAL A 110 1.24 4.11 -15.26
CA VAL A 110 2.30 5.07 -14.95
C VAL A 110 3.24 4.46 -13.92
N SER A 111 4.54 4.38 -14.20
CA SER A 111 5.54 3.85 -13.27
C SER A 111 6.48 4.94 -12.76
N SER A 112 6.80 4.92 -11.46
CA SER A 112 7.68 5.85 -10.76
C SER A 112 9.06 5.26 -10.55
N CYS A 113 10.10 5.85 -11.14
CA CYS A 113 11.47 5.36 -11.02
C CYS A 113 12.38 6.36 -10.29
N GLU A 114 13.00 5.91 -9.20
CA GLU A 114 13.83 6.76 -8.35
C GLU A 114 15.33 6.74 -8.67
N GLY A 115 15.74 5.74 -9.45
CA GLY A 115 17.14 5.41 -9.69
C GLY A 115 17.90 6.48 -10.45
N ASN A 116 18.94 6.11 -11.20
CA ASN A 116 19.76 7.11 -11.89
C ASN A 116 18.99 7.89 -12.99
N GLU A 117 17.96 7.30 -13.59
CA GLU A 117 17.14 7.97 -14.60
C GLU A 117 16.16 8.99 -14.02
N GLN A 118 15.70 8.80 -12.76
CA GLN A 118 14.82 9.75 -12.08
C GLN A 118 13.62 10.14 -12.95
N ALA A 119 12.79 9.18 -13.33
CA ALA A 119 11.77 9.36 -14.35
C ALA A 119 10.44 8.71 -13.97
N LEU A 120 9.34 9.34 -14.40
CA LEU A 120 8.05 8.68 -14.53
C LEU A 120 7.95 8.18 -15.98
N TYR A 121 7.32 7.02 -16.18
CA TYR A 121 7.04 6.50 -17.52
C TYR A 121 5.55 6.30 -17.72
N LEU A 122 5.08 6.67 -18.90
CA LEU A 122 3.75 6.35 -19.42
C LEU A 122 3.86 5.06 -20.23
N HIS A 123 3.01 4.09 -19.93
CA HIS A 123 2.89 2.82 -20.66
C HIS A 123 1.48 2.72 -21.21
N PHE A 124 1.30 2.98 -22.51
CA PHE A 124 -0.02 2.88 -23.12
C PHE A 124 -0.35 1.44 -23.48
N ALA A 125 -1.54 1.02 -23.09
CA ALA A 125 -2.03 -0.32 -23.34
C ALA A 125 -2.31 -0.53 -24.83
N PRO A 126 -2.12 -1.76 -25.34
CA PRO A 126 -2.70 -2.15 -26.61
C PRO A 126 -4.20 -2.40 -26.44
N ASN A 127 -4.86 -2.72 -27.54
CA ASN A 127 -6.21 -3.26 -27.54
C ASN A 127 -6.33 -4.52 -26.66
N GLU A 128 -7.50 -4.74 -26.07
CA GLU A 128 -7.78 -5.71 -25.01
C GLU A 128 -7.22 -7.13 -25.28
N SER A 129 -7.42 -7.65 -26.50
CA SER A 129 -6.94 -8.98 -26.91
C SER A 129 -5.41 -9.14 -26.94
N ASP A 130 -4.68 -8.03 -26.86
CA ASP A 130 -3.23 -7.95 -26.96
C ASP A 130 -2.59 -7.52 -25.63
N ILE A 131 -3.35 -7.33 -24.54
CA ILE A 131 -2.83 -6.87 -23.23
C ILE A 131 -1.65 -7.70 -22.73
N LEU A 132 -1.68 -9.04 -22.90
CA LEU A 132 -0.58 -9.91 -22.47
C LEU A 132 0.61 -9.98 -23.46
N LYS A 133 0.56 -9.23 -24.57
CA LYS A 133 1.65 -9.11 -25.54
C LYS A 133 2.47 -7.86 -25.23
N GLY A 134 3.45 -7.98 -24.34
CA GLY A 134 4.26 -6.87 -23.85
C GLY A 134 4.91 -6.02 -24.96
N GLU A 135 5.23 -6.60 -26.12
CA GLU A 135 5.78 -5.88 -27.27
C GLU A 135 4.78 -4.95 -27.98
N LYS A 136 3.48 -5.04 -27.62
CA LYS A 136 2.40 -4.19 -28.13
C LYS A 136 2.15 -2.96 -27.27
N TRP A 137 2.59 -2.99 -26.00
CA TRP A 137 2.58 -1.82 -25.14
C TRP A 137 3.58 -0.79 -25.65
N THR A 138 3.24 0.49 -25.47
CA THR A 138 4.17 1.57 -25.80
C THR A 138 4.62 2.30 -24.55
N GLN A 139 5.94 2.35 -24.33
CA GLN A 139 6.53 3.07 -23.21
C GLN A 139 7.16 4.38 -23.70
N ARG A 140 6.96 5.46 -22.92
CA ARG A 140 7.74 6.70 -23.07
C ARG A 140 7.89 7.41 -21.72
N PRO A 141 8.96 8.20 -21.51
CA PRO A 141 9.05 9.04 -20.32
C PRO A 141 7.91 10.06 -20.28
N LEU A 142 7.39 10.34 -19.09
CA LEU A 142 6.50 11.48 -18.86
C LEU A 142 7.28 12.79 -19.12
N PRO A 143 6.81 13.68 -20.01
CA PRO A 143 7.57 14.88 -20.32
C PRO A 143 7.81 15.77 -19.08
N GLY A 144 9.05 16.21 -18.93
CA GLY A 144 9.49 17.01 -17.77
C GLY A 144 9.85 16.23 -16.52
N SER A 145 9.62 14.91 -16.45
CA SER A 145 9.95 14.13 -15.24
C SER A 145 11.43 13.72 -15.14
N VAL A 146 12.07 13.44 -16.29
CA VAL A 146 13.40 12.79 -16.37
C VAL A 146 14.49 13.67 -15.75
N GLY A 147 15.26 13.09 -14.82
CA GLY A 147 16.36 13.79 -14.15
C GLY A 147 15.92 14.89 -13.19
N MET A 148 14.62 15.04 -12.94
CA MET A 148 14.09 16.12 -12.10
C MET A 148 14.29 15.80 -10.61
N THR A 149 13.88 14.60 -10.20
CA THR A 149 13.88 14.17 -8.80
C THR A 149 13.68 12.65 -8.70
N ARG A 150 13.88 12.08 -7.52
CA ARG A 150 13.68 10.65 -7.27
C ARG A 150 12.21 10.32 -7.03
N TRP A 151 11.52 9.92 -8.08
CA TRP A 151 10.07 9.65 -8.04
C TRP A 151 9.75 8.41 -7.23
N MET A 152 8.82 8.55 -6.29
CA MET A 152 8.37 7.48 -5.41
C MET A 152 6.99 6.99 -5.84
N PHE A 153 6.02 7.91 -5.90
CA PHE A 153 4.61 7.56 -6.08
C PHE A 153 3.96 8.49 -7.10
N VAL A 154 2.96 7.94 -7.79
CA VAL A 154 2.06 8.70 -8.64
C VAL A 154 0.64 8.19 -8.44
N THR A 155 -0.30 9.12 -8.31
CA THR A 155 -1.72 8.84 -8.13
C THR A 155 -2.52 9.58 -9.20
N PRO A 156 -3.12 8.87 -10.16
CA PRO A 156 -4.02 9.45 -11.14
C PRO A 156 -5.35 9.77 -10.48
N THR A 157 -5.95 10.91 -10.82
CA THR A 157 -7.26 11.30 -10.32
C THR A 157 -7.93 12.32 -11.27
N GLU A 158 -9.24 12.47 -11.15
CA GLU A 158 -9.98 13.58 -11.73
C GLU A 158 -10.46 14.47 -10.57
N ILE A 159 -9.99 15.72 -10.53
CA ILE A 159 -10.36 16.69 -9.49
C ILE A 159 -11.35 17.69 -10.07
N ASN A 160 -12.45 17.88 -9.35
CA ASN A 160 -13.41 18.94 -9.64
C ASN A 160 -12.95 20.24 -8.98
N PHE A 161 -12.98 21.31 -9.76
CA PHE A 161 -12.83 22.69 -9.34
C PHE A 161 -14.17 23.42 -9.57
N ASP A 162 -14.29 24.67 -9.11
CA ASP A 162 -15.54 25.46 -9.15
C ASP A 162 -16.18 25.51 -10.56
N ASP A 163 -15.35 25.58 -11.60
CA ASP A 163 -15.78 25.80 -12.99
C ASP A 163 -15.36 24.71 -13.99
N GLN A 164 -14.54 23.74 -13.57
CA GLN A 164 -13.99 22.72 -14.46
C GLN A 164 -13.54 21.48 -13.69
N SER A 165 -13.46 20.34 -14.38
CA SER A 165 -12.81 19.13 -13.87
C SER A 165 -11.51 18.92 -14.63
N GLU A 166 -10.45 18.55 -13.93
CA GLU A 166 -9.13 18.32 -14.52
C GLU A 166 -8.64 16.93 -14.17
N ARG A 167 -8.07 16.25 -15.17
CA ARG A 167 -7.42 14.96 -14.98
C ARG A 167 -5.96 15.17 -14.63
N LEU A 168 -5.52 14.64 -13.49
CA LEU A 168 -4.23 14.91 -12.92
C LEU A 168 -3.44 13.61 -12.67
N LEU A 169 -2.12 13.72 -12.76
CA LEU A 169 -1.18 12.77 -12.18
C LEU A 169 -0.50 13.45 -10.99
N ILE A 170 -0.96 13.19 -9.77
CA ILE A 170 -0.32 13.71 -8.55
C ILE A 170 0.89 12.86 -8.26
N ALA A 171 2.07 13.46 -8.11
CA ALA A 171 3.30 12.71 -7.88
C ALA A 171 4.09 13.26 -6.70
N GLY A 172 4.73 12.32 -6.00
CA GLY A 172 5.59 12.57 -4.86
C GLY A 172 6.97 11.97 -5.08
N SER A 173 7.98 12.66 -4.57
CA SER A 173 9.36 12.27 -4.73
C SER A 173 10.14 12.34 -3.42
N LYS A 174 11.42 11.94 -3.46
CA LYS A 174 12.32 11.98 -2.31
C LYS A 174 13.59 12.79 -2.54
N ASN A 175 14.28 13.00 -1.42
CA ASN A 175 15.55 13.69 -1.31
C ASN A 175 16.58 13.21 -2.36
N PRO A 176 17.44 14.11 -2.88
CA PRO A 176 17.71 15.45 -2.35
C PRO A 176 16.78 16.57 -2.84
N ASN A 177 16.01 16.34 -3.91
CA ASN A 177 15.13 17.34 -4.54
C ASN A 177 13.65 16.96 -4.36
N GLY A 178 13.28 16.48 -3.17
CA GLY A 178 11.94 15.96 -2.91
C GLY A 178 10.87 17.04 -3.13
N VAL A 179 9.78 16.66 -3.79
CA VAL A 179 8.67 17.54 -4.15
C VAL A 179 7.37 16.72 -4.23
N ILE A 180 6.27 17.37 -3.91
CA ILE A 180 4.92 16.92 -4.28
C ILE A 180 4.29 17.96 -5.21
N GLY A 181 3.58 17.49 -6.23
CA GLY A 181 2.91 18.31 -7.22
C GLY A 181 2.09 17.44 -8.17
N PHE A 182 1.67 18.00 -9.29
CA PHE A 182 0.90 17.25 -10.28
C PHE A 182 1.24 17.64 -11.72
N TRP A 183 0.98 16.71 -12.65
CA TRP A 183 0.78 17.06 -14.06
C TRP A 183 -0.69 17.16 -14.39
N LYS A 184 -1.05 18.10 -15.27
CA LYS A 184 -2.31 18.02 -16.01
C LYS A 184 -2.17 17.02 -17.15
N ILE A 185 -3.10 16.07 -17.25
CA ILE A 185 -3.14 15.12 -18.38
C ILE A 185 -3.71 15.88 -19.59
N PRO A 186 -2.92 16.08 -20.66
CA PRO A 186 -3.40 16.79 -21.84
C PRO A 186 -4.41 15.94 -22.60
N LYS A 187 -5.17 16.59 -23.49
CA LYS A 187 -6.23 15.94 -24.29
C LYS A 187 -5.75 14.77 -25.17
N TYR A 188 -4.52 14.86 -25.68
CA TYR A 188 -3.92 13.85 -26.57
C TYR A 188 -2.61 13.35 -25.96
N PRO A 189 -2.66 12.65 -24.82
CA PRO A 189 -1.48 12.35 -24.03
C PRO A 189 -0.45 11.54 -24.80
N GLU A 190 -0.83 10.69 -25.75
CA GLU A 190 0.07 9.92 -26.60
C GLU A 190 0.92 10.77 -27.56
N ASP A 191 0.46 11.96 -27.94
CA ASP A 191 1.19 12.87 -28.82
C ASP A 191 2.44 13.42 -28.09
N PRO A 192 3.66 13.26 -28.64
CA PRO A 192 4.88 13.82 -28.04
C PRO A 192 4.91 15.35 -27.97
N SER A 193 4.06 16.04 -28.73
CA SER A 193 3.93 17.50 -28.74
C SER A 193 2.89 18.03 -27.74
N SER A 194 2.15 17.13 -27.08
CA SER A 194 1.15 17.53 -26.08
C SER A 194 1.78 18.23 -24.88
N ASP A 195 1.03 19.19 -24.36
CA ASP A 195 1.48 20.08 -23.30
C ASP A 195 1.31 19.43 -21.92
N TRP A 196 2.38 18.78 -21.47
CA TRP A 196 2.47 18.22 -20.13
C TRP A 196 3.03 19.26 -19.16
N ASN A 197 2.16 19.90 -18.41
CA ASN A 197 2.52 20.95 -17.45
C ASN A 197 2.68 20.37 -16.05
N TRP A 198 3.88 20.50 -15.49
CA TRP A 198 4.16 20.20 -14.09
C TRP A 198 3.85 21.41 -13.19
N HIS A 199 3.06 21.17 -12.15
CA HIS A 199 2.68 22.17 -11.13
C HIS A 199 3.19 21.71 -9.76
N PRO A 200 4.29 22.30 -9.25
CA PRO A 200 4.80 21.97 -7.92
C PRO A 200 3.89 22.56 -6.84
N LEU A 201 3.55 21.77 -5.82
CA LEU A 201 2.74 22.20 -4.68
C LEU A 201 3.60 22.52 -3.46
N SER A 202 4.51 21.62 -3.08
CA SER A 202 5.42 21.85 -1.95
C SER A 202 6.70 21.06 -2.11
N LYS A 203 7.78 21.58 -1.51
CA LYS A 203 8.96 20.76 -1.22
C LYS A 203 8.59 19.63 -0.26
N ALA A 204 9.28 18.51 -0.40
CA ALA A 204 9.14 17.34 0.44
C ALA A 204 10.52 16.71 0.71
N GLY A 205 10.63 15.88 1.74
CA GLY A 205 11.84 15.10 1.99
C GLY A 205 11.77 13.69 1.41
N TRP A 206 10.69 12.96 1.65
CA TRP A 206 10.45 11.62 1.11
C TRP A 206 8.97 11.29 1.25
N ILE A 207 8.22 11.49 0.17
CA ILE A 207 6.80 11.15 0.14
C ILE A 207 6.62 9.63 0.26
N MET A 208 5.73 9.18 1.15
CA MET A 208 5.45 7.76 1.40
C MET A 208 4.00 7.35 1.09
N SER A 209 3.07 8.29 1.00
CA SER A 209 1.68 8.03 0.62
C SER A 209 1.07 9.27 -0.02
N ILE A 210 0.15 9.06 -0.96
CA ILE A 210 -0.64 10.10 -1.63
C ILE A 210 -2.07 9.57 -1.75
N ILE A 211 -3.05 10.28 -1.19
CA ILE A 211 -4.46 9.89 -1.23
C ILE A 211 -5.30 11.12 -1.61
N PRO A 212 -5.88 11.16 -2.83
CA PRO A 212 -6.84 12.19 -3.19
C PRO A 212 -8.18 11.94 -2.48
N LYS A 213 -8.65 12.89 -1.68
CA LYS A 213 -9.89 12.75 -0.91
C LYS A 213 -10.39 14.11 -0.42
N ASP A 214 -11.69 14.26 -0.20
CA ASP A 214 -12.27 15.39 0.53
C ASP A 214 -11.79 15.35 1.99
N MET A 215 -10.98 16.34 2.42
CA MET A 215 -10.38 16.39 3.74
C MET A 215 -11.04 17.38 4.67
N ASP A 216 -11.95 18.25 4.22
CA ASP A 216 -12.63 19.23 5.08
C ASP A 216 -14.17 19.26 4.99
N GLY A 217 -14.73 18.35 4.20
CA GLY A 217 -16.16 18.10 4.06
C GLY A 217 -16.89 19.07 3.14
N ASP A 218 -16.18 19.81 2.30
CA ASP A 218 -16.76 20.75 1.34
C ASP A 218 -17.15 20.10 -0.01
N GLN A 219 -16.87 18.80 -0.17
CA GLN A 219 -17.13 17.94 -1.33
C GLN A 219 -16.23 18.18 -2.55
N ASP A 220 -15.17 18.97 -2.44
CA ASP A 220 -14.09 18.92 -3.40
C ASP A 220 -13.00 17.92 -2.99
N ILE A 221 -12.16 17.53 -3.94
CA ILE A 221 -11.10 16.54 -3.69
C ILE A 221 -9.80 17.26 -3.37
N ASP A 222 -9.30 17.06 -2.15
CA ASP A 222 -8.00 17.50 -1.68
C ASP A 222 -6.90 16.46 -1.96
N ILE A 223 -5.67 16.80 -1.56
CA ILE A 223 -4.51 15.90 -1.68
C ILE A 223 -3.91 15.65 -0.30
N PHE A 224 -4.15 14.47 0.29
CA PHE A 224 -3.44 13.99 1.47
C PHE A 224 -2.09 13.37 1.08
N PHE A 225 -1.07 13.56 1.92
CA PHE A 225 0.22 12.87 1.79
C PHE A 225 0.99 12.75 3.12
N THR A 226 1.89 11.78 3.18
CA THR A 226 2.90 11.65 4.25
C THR A 226 4.29 12.00 3.71
N ASP A 227 5.05 12.82 4.46
CA ASP A 227 6.45 13.14 4.20
C ASP A 227 7.32 12.57 5.35
N ARG A 228 8.15 11.57 5.03
CA ARG A 228 8.92 10.83 6.03
C ARG A 228 10.11 11.61 6.58
N LYS A 229 10.72 12.51 5.80
CA LYS A 229 12.06 13.05 6.11
C LYS A 229 12.14 14.55 5.92
N GLY A 230 13.23 15.13 6.44
CA GLY A 230 13.51 16.56 6.34
C GLY A 230 12.81 17.39 7.40
N ASP A 231 12.88 18.71 7.23
CA ASP A 231 12.30 19.70 8.14
C ASP A 231 10.78 19.85 7.93
N THR A 232 10.26 19.29 6.84
CA THR A 232 8.84 19.28 6.47
C THR A 232 8.16 17.94 6.72
N ARG A 233 8.80 17.03 7.49
CA ARG A 233 8.22 15.71 7.77
C ARG A 233 6.88 15.82 8.50
N GLY A 234 6.00 14.84 8.29
CA GLY A 234 4.68 14.76 8.90
C GLY A 234 3.61 14.31 7.92
N ALA A 235 2.37 14.21 8.40
CA ALA A 235 1.18 13.98 7.60
C ALA A 235 0.49 15.31 7.30
N TYR A 236 0.15 15.53 6.04
CA TYR A 236 -0.43 16.78 5.56
C TYR A 236 -1.58 16.52 4.60
N TRP A 237 -2.42 17.54 4.41
CA TRP A 237 -3.27 17.64 3.24
C TRP A 237 -3.15 19.03 2.60
N MET A 238 -3.43 19.10 1.30
CA MET A 238 -3.46 20.33 0.51
C MET A 238 -4.90 20.64 0.13
N GLU A 239 -5.40 21.78 0.59
CA GLU A 239 -6.76 22.25 0.33
C GLU A 239 -6.90 22.65 -1.15
N ASN A 240 -7.89 22.06 -1.82
CA ASN A 240 -8.28 22.46 -3.16
C ASN A 240 -8.86 23.89 -3.11
N PRO A 241 -8.27 24.83 -3.84
CA PRO A 241 -8.65 26.24 -3.71
C PRO A 241 -9.84 26.64 -4.60
N GLY A 242 -10.61 25.66 -5.11
CA GLY A 242 -11.68 25.80 -6.09
C GLY A 242 -11.20 26.15 -7.51
N SER A 243 -9.90 26.32 -7.73
CA SER A 243 -9.32 26.55 -9.06
C SER A 243 -7.85 26.12 -9.10
N ILE A 244 -7.49 25.31 -10.09
CA ILE A 244 -6.15 24.71 -10.24
C ILE A 244 -4.98 25.71 -10.29
N ASP A 245 -5.22 26.95 -10.71
CA ASP A 245 -4.19 27.99 -10.82
C ASP A 245 -4.02 28.82 -9.52
N ARG A 246 -4.85 28.58 -8.50
CA ARG A 246 -4.70 29.20 -7.18
C ARG A 246 -3.70 28.43 -6.33
N GLN A 247 -3.24 29.09 -5.28
CA GLN A 247 -2.39 28.46 -4.28
C GLN A 247 -3.21 27.45 -3.46
N TRP A 248 -2.69 26.24 -3.33
CA TRP A 248 -3.23 25.21 -2.45
C TRP A 248 -2.65 25.40 -1.05
N ASP A 249 -3.52 25.55 -0.06
CA ASP A 249 -3.09 25.74 1.32
C ASP A 249 -2.74 24.41 1.96
N LYS A 250 -1.58 24.34 2.64
CA LYS A 250 -1.07 23.12 3.26
C LYS A 250 -1.40 23.08 4.74
N HIS A 251 -2.09 22.02 5.17
CA HIS A 251 -2.49 21.81 6.57
C HIS A 251 -1.76 20.61 7.17
N LEU A 252 -1.19 20.80 8.37
CA LEU A 252 -0.55 19.73 9.14
C LEU A 252 -1.61 18.97 9.93
N ILE A 253 -1.65 17.65 9.76
CA ILE A 253 -2.41 16.74 10.62
C ILE A 253 -1.59 16.42 11.88
N GLY A 254 -0.33 16.01 11.69
CA GLY A 254 0.55 15.63 12.79
C GLY A 254 1.83 14.93 12.33
N GLY A 255 2.57 14.33 13.27
CA GLY A 255 3.74 13.52 12.97
C GLY A 255 5.00 14.30 12.60
N SER A 256 5.09 15.59 12.93
CA SER A 256 6.26 16.42 12.59
C SER A 256 7.57 15.98 13.26
N ASN A 257 7.47 15.16 14.29
CA ASN A 257 8.58 14.53 15.01
C ASN A 257 8.77 13.05 14.63
N GLU A 258 8.00 12.54 13.67
CA GLU A 258 7.96 11.12 13.31
C GLU A 258 8.53 10.90 11.90
N GLU A 259 9.14 9.75 11.67
CA GLU A 259 9.41 9.28 10.30
C GLU A 259 8.26 8.37 9.87
N LEU A 260 7.17 8.98 9.40
CA LEU A 260 5.99 8.27 8.89
C LEU A 260 6.32 7.49 7.61
N LEU A 261 5.71 6.32 7.47
CA LEU A 261 5.83 5.43 6.31
C LEU A 261 4.48 5.41 5.59
N PHE A 262 3.98 4.23 5.21
CA PHE A 262 2.66 4.13 4.59
C PHE A 262 1.54 4.38 5.60
N SER A 263 0.44 4.89 5.08
CA SER A 263 -0.73 5.26 5.86
C SER A 263 -2.02 4.95 5.11
N ASP A 264 -3.11 4.86 5.85
CA ASP A 264 -4.46 4.71 5.33
C ASP A 264 -5.43 5.67 6.05
N LEU A 265 -6.55 5.99 5.39
CA LEU A 265 -7.59 6.90 5.87
C LEU A 265 -8.95 6.20 5.91
N LYS A 266 -9.48 5.97 7.12
CA LYS A 266 -10.78 5.32 7.33
C LYS A 266 -11.35 5.65 8.70
N ASP A 267 -12.68 5.62 8.83
CA ASP A 267 -13.38 5.80 10.11
C ASP A 267 -13.13 4.59 11.01
N LEU A 268 -12.17 4.70 11.95
CA LEU A 268 -11.70 3.57 12.76
C LEU A 268 -12.58 3.37 14.01
N ASP A 269 -13.26 4.41 14.49
CA ASP A 269 -14.09 4.34 15.70
C ASP A 269 -15.60 4.46 15.46
N SER A 270 -16.00 4.47 14.19
CA SER A 270 -17.38 4.52 13.72
C SER A 270 -18.12 5.80 14.11
N ASP A 271 -17.42 6.94 14.19
CA ASP A 271 -18.02 8.25 14.47
C ASP A 271 -18.42 9.04 13.21
N GLY A 272 -18.18 8.48 12.02
CA GLY A 272 -18.51 9.05 10.72
C GLY A 272 -17.48 10.06 10.20
N LEU A 273 -16.31 10.13 10.83
CA LEU A 273 -15.15 10.88 10.40
C LEU A 273 -14.01 9.91 10.08
N GLU A 274 -13.33 10.10 8.96
CA GLU A 274 -12.19 9.24 8.65
C GLU A 274 -10.93 9.70 9.39
N ASP A 275 -10.30 8.72 10.03
CA ASP A 275 -9.10 8.86 10.80
C ASP A 275 -7.86 8.52 9.97
N LEU A 276 -6.71 9.00 10.42
CA LEU A 276 -5.42 8.63 9.84
C LEU A 276 -4.77 7.54 10.68
N VAL A 277 -4.43 6.41 10.06
CA VAL A 277 -3.54 5.41 10.65
C VAL A 277 -2.25 5.35 9.83
N ALA A 278 -1.11 5.47 10.49
CA ALA A 278 0.18 5.40 9.81
C ALA A 278 1.19 4.56 10.60
N THR A 279 2.03 3.83 9.87
CA THR A 279 3.23 3.25 10.45
C THR A 279 4.33 4.31 10.56
N ALA A 280 5.20 4.14 11.54
CA ALA A 280 6.38 4.98 11.71
C ALA A 280 7.60 4.15 12.12
N LYS A 281 8.79 4.75 11.98
CA LYS A 281 10.03 4.15 12.51
C LYS A 281 9.90 3.78 14.00
N GLU A 282 10.80 2.91 14.43
CA GLU A 282 10.84 2.41 15.81
C GLU A 282 9.65 1.51 16.16
N ASN A 283 9.09 0.84 15.14
CA ASN A 283 8.04 -0.16 15.28
C ASN A 283 6.77 0.45 15.89
N ARG A 284 6.31 1.56 15.31
CA ARG A 284 5.18 2.32 15.82
C ARG A 284 4.02 2.30 14.84
N LEU A 285 2.82 2.24 15.40
CA LEU A 285 1.56 2.36 14.67
C LEU A 285 0.73 3.45 15.34
N LEU A 286 0.45 4.51 14.60
CA LEU A 286 -0.06 5.77 15.12
C LEU A 286 -1.45 6.02 14.54
N TRP A 287 -2.40 6.35 15.41
CA TRP A 287 -3.78 6.70 15.06
C TRP A 287 -4.02 8.17 15.39
N TRP A 288 -4.24 8.98 14.38
CA TRP A 288 -4.78 10.32 14.53
C TRP A 288 -6.28 10.26 14.33
N ARG A 289 -7.02 10.31 15.43
CA ARG A 289 -8.47 10.42 15.44
C ARG A 289 -8.89 11.82 14.99
N ARG A 290 -9.75 11.90 13.99
CA ARG A 290 -10.34 13.15 13.51
C ARG A 290 -11.45 13.59 14.47
N LEU A 291 -11.44 14.85 14.89
CA LEU A 291 -12.39 15.35 15.91
C LEU A 291 -13.53 16.18 15.33
N ASP A 292 -13.39 16.68 14.11
CA ASP A 292 -14.41 17.41 13.39
C ASP A 292 -14.21 17.31 11.87
N ARG A 293 -15.16 17.89 11.11
CA ARG A 293 -15.11 17.85 9.64
C ARG A 293 -14.07 18.77 9.04
N SER A 294 -13.49 19.73 9.77
CA SER A 294 -12.63 20.78 9.19
C SER A 294 -11.27 20.29 8.66
N GLY A 295 -10.91 19.03 8.89
CA GLY A 295 -9.60 18.49 8.55
C GLY A 295 -8.44 19.02 9.39
N LYS A 296 -8.72 19.85 10.40
CA LYS A 296 -7.71 20.62 11.15
C LYS A 296 -7.62 20.25 12.64
N SER A 297 -8.48 19.35 13.12
CA SER A 297 -8.57 18.96 14.54
C SER A 297 -8.41 17.45 14.73
N TRP A 298 -7.33 17.05 15.38
CA TRP A 298 -6.89 15.65 15.48
C TRP A 298 -6.34 15.33 16.88
N GLU A 299 -6.59 14.10 17.36
CA GLU A 299 -6.01 13.56 18.58
C GLU A 299 -5.15 12.34 18.26
N LEU A 300 -3.91 12.31 18.78
CA LEU A 300 -2.99 11.21 18.55
C LEU A 300 -3.10 10.17 19.67
N GLU A 301 -3.33 8.93 19.30
CA GLU A 301 -3.07 7.75 20.11
C GLU A 301 -2.07 6.80 19.42
N GLU A 302 -1.42 5.98 20.23
CA GLU A 302 -0.50 4.94 19.73
C GLU A 302 -1.10 3.56 19.96
N VAL A 303 -1.18 2.78 18.89
CA VAL A 303 -1.64 1.40 18.89
C VAL A 303 -0.49 0.53 19.41
N GLU A 304 -0.81 -0.47 20.24
CA GLU A 304 0.22 -1.39 20.73
C GLU A 304 0.79 -2.21 19.58
N TYR A 305 2.09 -2.04 19.34
CA TYR A 305 2.78 -2.73 18.27
C TYR A 305 3.24 -4.14 18.71
N PRO A 306 2.87 -5.22 18.00
CA PRO A 306 3.12 -6.59 18.48
C PRO A 306 4.61 -6.95 18.54
N LYS A 307 5.06 -7.52 19.66
CA LYS A 307 6.48 -7.91 19.88
C LYS A 307 6.97 -9.06 18.99
N PHE A 308 6.06 -9.80 18.37
CA PHE A 308 6.37 -10.88 17.43
C PHE A 308 6.57 -10.37 15.99
N SER A 309 6.48 -9.06 15.76
CA SER A 309 6.66 -8.43 14.46
C SER A 309 7.99 -7.66 14.38
N ALA A 310 8.31 -7.11 13.20
CA ALA A 310 9.56 -6.39 12.94
C ALA A 310 9.33 -4.90 12.66
N ARG A 311 10.15 -4.28 11.81
CA ARG A 311 10.05 -2.84 11.56
C ARG A 311 8.81 -2.53 10.75
N ALA A 312 7.93 -1.69 11.28
CA ALA A 312 6.69 -1.30 10.61
C ALA A 312 6.99 -0.75 9.20
N LYS A 313 6.16 -1.13 8.23
CA LYS A 313 6.27 -0.67 6.84
C LYS A 313 4.96 -0.11 6.34
N ALA A 314 3.90 -0.92 6.28
CA ALA A 314 2.58 -0.48 5.85
C ALA A 314 1.45 -0.92 6.78
N VAL A 315 0.30 -0.25 6.61
CA VAL A 315 -0.97 -0.53 7.28
C VAL A 315 -2.10 -0.35 6.29
N ALA A 316 -3.14 -1.18 6.39
CA ALA A 316 -4.42 -1.06 5.70
C ALA A 316 -5.57 -1.27 6.70
N ILE A 317 -6.72 -0.65 6.43
CA ILE A 317 -7.91 -0.67 7.31
C ILE A 317 -9.10 -1.35 6.61
N GLY A 318 -9.60 -2.43 7.21
CA GLY A 318 -10.72 -3.21 6.65
C GLY A 318 -11.35 -4.15 7.68
N ASP A 319 -12.59 -4.57 7.42
CA ASP A 319 -13.28 -5.57 8.25
C ASP A 319 -12.80 -6.96 7.82
N ILE A 320 -11.90 -7.55 8.59
CA ILE A 320 -11.19 -8.78 8.21
C ILE A 320 -11.99 -10.03 8.59
N ASP A 321 -12.85 -9.96 9.62
CA ASP A 321 -13.62 -11.11 10.07
C ASP A 321 -15.14 -10.96 9.96
N GLY A 322 -15.59 -9.95 9.21
CA GLY A 322 -16.99 -9.73 8.87
C GLY A 322 -17.86 -9.31 10.05
N ASP A 323 -17.26 -8.81 11.14
CA ASP A 323 -17.99 -8.40 12.34
C ASP A 323 -18.54 -6.96 12.27
N GLY A 324 -18.27 -6.27 11.15
CA GLY A 324 -18.71 -4.92 10.84
C GLY A 324 -17.85 -3.83 11.49
N LEU A 325 -16.68 -4.18 12.04
CA LEU A 325 -15.73 -3.25 12.64
C LEU A 325 -14.45 -3.17 11.79
N PRO A 326 -13.90 -1.97 11.55
CA PRO A 326 -12.63 -1.81 10.84
C PRO A 326 -11.44 -2.28 11.69
N ASP A 327 -10.79 -3.34 11.24
CA ASP A 327 -9.53 -3.83 11.79
C ASP A 327 -8.31 -3.18 11.11
N LEU A 328 -7.12 -3.44 11.66
CA LEU A 328 -5.86 -3.06 11.02
C LEU A 328 -5.09 -4.30 10.58
N VAL A 329 -4.61 -4.29 9.35
CA VAL A 329 -3.56 -5.20 8.88
C VAL A 329 -2.30 -4.39 8.68
N ALA A 330 -1.19 -4.83 9.26
CA ALA A 330 0.10 -4.18 9.10
C ALA A 330 1.19 -5.19 8.73
N ASN A 331 2.22 -4.68 8.07
CA ASN A 331 3.37 -5.49 7.68
C ASN A 331 4.69 -4.81 7.97
N CYS A 332 5.77 -5.56 7.74
CA CYS A 332 7.09 -5.21 8.22
C CYS A 332 8.20 -5.34 7.17
N GLU A 333 9.24 -4.56 7.37
CA GLU A 333 10.58 -4.84 6.84
C GLU A 333 11.47 -5.48 7.92
N SER A 334 12.50 -6.21 7.49
CA SER A 334 13.46 -6.90 8.37
C SER A 334 12.82 -7.93 9.32
N ALA A 335 11.80 -8.67 8.85
CA ALA A 335 11.13 -9.74 9.58
C ALA A 335 11.93 -11.05 9.54
N ASP A 336 13.15 -11.05 10.08
CA ASP A 336 13.95 -12.27 10.16
C ASP A 336 13.26 -13.31 11.07
N PRO A 337 13.22 -14.60 10.68
CA PRO A 337 12.67 -15.66 11.52
C PRO A 337 13.24 -15.62 12.95
N PRO A 338 12.42 -15.74 14.01
CA PRO A 338 11.02 -16.20 14.01
C PRO A 338 9.98 -15.06 14.01
N LEU A 339 10.36 -13.82 13.65
CA LEU A 339 9.40 -12.71 13.57
C LEU A 339 8.43 -12.91 12.41
N GLN A 340 7.23 -12.34 12.53
CA GLN A 340 6.23 -12.33 11.47
C GLN A 340 6.27 -11.03 10.69
N GLY A 341 6.11 -11.16 9.38
CA GLY A 341 6.12 -10.05 8.44
C GLY A 341 4.77 -9.38 8.23
N VAL A 342 3.66 -10.10 8.45
CA VAL A 342 2.28 -9.57 8.36
C VAL A 342 1.50 -9.97 9.61
N PHE A 343 0.72 -9.04 10.15
CA PHE A 343 -0.15 -9.27 11.29
C PHE A 343 -1.44 -8.47 11.19
N TRP A 344 -2.47 -8.99 11.87
CA TRP A 344 -3.78 -8.39 11.99
C TRP A 344 -4.04 -7.99 13.45
N LEU A 345 -4.60 -6.80 13.64
CA LEU A 345 -5.08 -6.27 14.90
C LEU A 345 -6.59 -6.18 14.83
N ARG A 346 -7.26 -7.16 15.44
CA ARG A 346 -8.71 -7.20 15.51
C ARG A 346 -9.26 -6.14 16.46
N GLN A 347 -10.09 -5.27 15.94
CA GLN A 347 -10.85 -4.28 16.70
C GLN A 347 -11.80 -4.95 17.70
N SER A 348 -12.16 -4.19 18.72
CA SER A 348 -13.21 -4.57 19.65
C SER A 348 -13.94 -3.32 20.11
N LYS A 349 -15.20 -3.16 19.70
CA LYS A 349 -16.03 -1.96 19.97
C LYS A 349 -16.02 -1.44 21.41
N ASN A 350 -15.84 -2.32 22.40
CA ASN A 350 -15.89 -1.98 23.82
C ASN A 350 -14.51 -1.97 24.50
N LYS A 351 -13.43 -2.01 23.72
CA LYS A 351 -12.07 -2.07 24.25
C LYS A 351 -11.23 -0.91 23.69
N PRO A 352 -10.37 -0.29 24.51
CA PRO A 352 -9.40 0.68 24.00
C PRO A 352 -8.44 -0.02 23.02
N LEU A 353 -7.83 0.75 22.11
CA LEU A 353 -6.82 0.27 21.13
C LEU A 353 -5.80 -0.70 21.73
N LYS A 354 -5.31 -0.39 22.93
CA LYS A 354 -4.29 -1.18 23.67
C LYS A 354 -4.75 -2.59 24.07
N GLN A 355 -6.00 -2.96 23.79
CA GLN A 355 -6.55 -4.27 24.09
C GLN A 355 -7.08 -4.99 22.84
N TRP A 356 -6.78 -4.46 21.65
CA TRP A 356 -7.05 -5.14 20.39
C TRP A 356 -6.19 -6.39 20.30
N LYS A 357 -6.74 -7.46 19.71
CA LYS A 357 -6.05 -8.74 19.66
C LYS A 357 -5.15 -8.76 18.43
N ALA A 358 -3.84 -8.93 18.66
CA ALA A 358 -2.89 -9.15 17.59
C ALA A 358 -2.80 -10.66 17.24
N THR A 359 -2.93 -10.98 15.96
CA THR A 359 -2.68 -12.31 15.39
C THR A 359 -1.70 -12.17 14.23
N GLY A 360 -0.67 -13.00 14.20
CA GLY A 360 0.26 -13.02 13.08
C GLY A 360 -0.30 -13.83 11.90
N ILE A 361 -0.03 -13.38 10.68
CA ILE A 361 -0.63 -13.91 9.44
C ILE A 361 0.41 -14.64 8.60
N SER A 362 1.57 -14.03 8.37
CA SER A 362 2.55 -14.55 7.41
C SER A 362 3.31 -15.79 7.88
N GLY A 363 3.35 -16.03 9.20
CA GLY A 363 4.36 -16.90 9.77
C GLY A 363 5.78 -16.33 9.59
N PRO A 364 6.82 -17.16 9.74
CA PRO A 364 8.22 -16.71 9.76
C PRO A 364 8.83 -16.48 8.37
N GLU A 365 8.10 -16.72 7.28
CA GLU A 365 8.66 -16.62 5.92
C GLU A 365 8.40 -15.23 5.32
N GLY A 366 9.38 -14.71 4.58
CA GLY A 366 9.39 -13.34 4.05
C GLY A 366 10.05 -12.37 5.02
N VAL A 367 10.83 -11.42 4.50
CA VAL A 367 11.65 -10.53 5.34
C VAL A 367 11.34 -9.06 5.08
N LYS A 368 11.16 -8.67 3.81
CA LYS A 368 10.99 -7.26 3.43
C LYS A 368 9.69 -7.08 2.65
N PHE A 369 8.60 -6.92 3.39
CA PHE A 369 7.30 -6.65 2.80
C PHE A 369 7.21 -5.18 2.39
N ASP A 370 6.41 -4.91 1.37
CA ASP A 370 5.99 -3.56 0.98
C ASP A 370 4.47 -3.45 1.03
N ARG A 371 3.86 -2.38 0.50
CA ARG A 371 2.44 -2.05 0.45
C ARG A 371 1.42 -3.21 0.60
N ILE A 372 0.32 -2.91 1.28
CA ILE A 372 -0.80 -3.84 1.53
C ILE A 372 -2.02 -3.33 0.77
N GLU A 373 -2.73 -4.24 0.14
CA GLU A 373 -4.08 -4.04 -0.38
C GLU A 373 -5.01 -5.08 0.27
N LEU A 374 -6.21 -4.66 0.66
CA LEU A 374 -7.26 -5.56 1.15
C LEU A 374 -8.30 -5.74 0.06
N VAL A 375 -8.47 -6.97 -0.43
CA VAL A 375 -9.29 -7.26 -1.61
C VAL A 375 -9.74 -8.72 -1.59
N ASP A 376 -10.99 -8.98 -1.94
CA ASP A 376 -11.53 -10.31 -2.18
C ASP A 376 -10.97 -10.85 -3.52
N LEU A 377 -9.91 -11.67 -3.48
CA LEU A 377 -9.25 -12.16 -4.69
C LEU A 377 -9.90 -13.44 -5.19
N ASP A 378 -10.30 -14.34 -4.31
CA ASP A 378 -10.92 -15.60 -4.72
C ASP A 378 -12.45 -15.55 -4.85
N LEU A 379 -13.05 -14.39 -4.60
CA LEU A 379 -14.48 -14.10 -4.78
C LEU A 379 -15.38 -14.85 -3.78
N ASP A 380 -14.85 -15.20 -2.62
CA ASP A 380 -15.60 -15.91 -1.58
C ASP A 380 -16.38 -14.97 -0.64
N GLY A 381 -16.13 -13.66 -0.72
CA GLY A 381 -16.86 -12.61 -0.04
C GLY A 381 -16.17 -12.04 1.20
N ASP A 382 -14.94 -12.45 1.51
CA ASP A 382 -14.12 -11.83 2.54
C ASP A 382 -12.95 -11.00 1.96
N LEU A 383 -12.19 -10.32 2.83
CA LEU A 383 -11.03 -9.54 2.39
C LEU A 383 -9.74 -10.35 2.57
N ASP A 384 -9.05 -10.62 1.47
CA ASP A 384 -7.68 -11.15 1.49
C ASP A 384 -6.64 -10.05 1.71
N ILE A 385 -5.41 -10.48 1.98
CA ILE A 385 -4.26 -9.58 2.13
C ILE A 385 -3.31 -9.77 0.96
N LEU A 386 -3.34 -8.85 0.01
CA LEU A 386 -2.40 -8.77 -1.11
C LEU A 386 -1.21 -7.89 -0.73
N THR A 387 0.00 -8.37 -0.99
CA THR A 387 1.22 -7.61 -0.70
C THR A 387 2.38 -8.03 -1.61
N CYS A 388 3.47 -7.27 -1.56
CA CYS A 388 4.73 -7.64 -2.17
C CYS A 388 5.77 -7.96 -1.11
N GLU A 389 6.65 -8.90 -1.43
CA GLU A 389 7.90 -9.09 -0.71
C GLU A 389 9.06 -8.87 -1.66
N GLU A 390 9.92 -7.93 -1.28
CA GLU A 390 11.14 -7.61 -2.00
C GLU A 390 12.19 -8.72 -1.86
N HIS A 391 13.40 -8.50 -2.37
CA HIS A 391 14.49 -9.46 -2.14
C HIS A 391 15.04 -9.42 -0.70
N HIS A 392 15.50 -10.57 -0.26
CA HIS A 392 16.41 -10.78 0.86
C HIS A 392 17.45 -11.85 0.48
N VAL A 393 18.45 -12.06 1.33
CA VAL A 393 19.56 -12.99 1.04
C VAL A 393 19.53 -14.18 2.00
N VAL A 394 19.37 -15.39 1.47
CA VAL A 394 19.47 -16.65 2.23
C VAL A 394 20.56 -17.51 1.62
N GLY A 395 21.54 -17.93 2.44
CA GLY A 395 22.63 -18.79 1.96
C GLY A 395 23.52 -18.15 0.88
N GLY A 396 23.44 -16.83 0.69
CA GLY A 396 24.17 -16.10 -0.37
C GLY A 396 23.39 -15.92 -1.67
N GLU A 397 22.19 -16.48 -1.77
CA GLU A 397 21.29 -16.29 -2.92
C GLU A 397 20.25 -15.20 -2.61
N ARG A 398 20.02 -14.32 -3.60
CA ARG A 398 18.92 -13.36 -3.53
C ARG A 398 17.63 -14.06 -3.89
N MET A 399 16.64 -13.93 -3.02
CA MET A 399 15.30 -14.48 -3.20
C MET A 399 14.29 -13.50 -2.63
N GLY A 400 13.05 -13.61 -3.06
CA GLY A 400 11.91 -12.92 -2.46
C GLY A 400 10.64 -13.72 -2.77
N LEU A 401 9.58 -13.50 -2.01
CA LEU A 401 8.30 -14.15 -2.27
C LEU A 401 7.61 -13.56 -3.51
N GLY A 402 7.97 -12.33 -3.90
CA GLY A 402 7.42 -11.64 -5.07
C GLY A 402 6.06 -11.02 -4.78
N VAL A 403 5.11 -11.20 -5.69
CA VAL A 403 3.72 -10.77 -5.52
C VAL A 403 2.93 -11.94 -4.93
N ILE A 404 2.35 -11.74 -3.75
CA ILE A 404 1.71 -12.79 -2.95
C ILE A 404 0.43 -12.28 -2.31
N TRP A 405 -0.46 -13.21 -2.00
CA TRP A 405 -1.60 -12.91 -1.13
C TRP A 405 -1.78 -13.98 -0.07
N TYR A 406 -2.43 -13.60 1.03
CA TYR A 406 -2.81 -14.49 2.11
C TYR A 406 -4.33 -14.63 2.09
N GLU A 407 -4.79 -15.86 1.89
CA GLU A 407 -6.20 -16.25 1.88
C GLU A 407 -6.76 -16.15 3.29
N ASN A 408 -7.82 -15.38 3.42
CA ASN A 408 -8.54 -15.23 4.66
C ASN A 408 -9.40 -16.48 4.94
N PRO A 409 -9.34 -17.06 6.16
CA PRO A 409 -9.99 -18.34 6.43
C PRO A 409 -11.42 -18.24 7.01
N PHE A 410 -12.08 -17.08 7.01
CA PHE A 410 -13.23 -16.79 7.91
C PHE A 410 -14.63 -17.03 7.34
#